data_AF-A0A840EX33-F1
#
_entry.id   AF-A0A840EX33-F1
#
_cell.length_a   1.000
_cell.length_b   1.000
_cell.length_c   1.000
_cell.angle_alpha   90.00
_cell.angle_beta   90.00
_cell.angle_gamma   90.00
#
_symmetry.space_group_name_H-M   'P 1'
#
loop_
_entity.id
_entity.type
_entity.pdbx_description
1 polymer ?
#
loop_
_entity_poly.entity_id
_entity_poly.type
_entity_poly.pdbx_seq_one_letter_code
_entity_poly.pdbx_strand_id
1 'polypeptide(L)'
;MYRSELERLMTLASDEIEAACRGDRLSSLITRCADENLELSELADDAAAQCDVDRHSFYAQEAAAWRATAQVLRTMTRDRTRAGEQGAA
;
A
#
# COMPACT_ATOMS: atom_id res chain seq x y z
N MET A 1 -3.62 -13.69 -7.92
CA MET A 1 -2.70 -12.67 -8.46
C MET A 1 -2.38 -11.62 -7.41
N TYR A 2 -3.38 -10.94 -6.83
CA TYR A 2 -3.17 -9.90 -5.81
C TYR A 2 -2.43 -10.35 -4.54
N ARG A 3 -2.71 -11.54 -4.00
CA ARG A 3 -2.01 -12.07 -2.81
C ARG A 3 -0.48 -12.06 -2.98
N SER A 4 0.02 -12.73 -4.01
CA SER A 4 1.46 -12.83 -4.27
C SER A 4 2.12 -11.50 -4.64
N GLU A 5 1.33 -10.50 -5.05
CA GLU A 5 1.84 -9.15 -5.26
C GLU A 5 1.98 -8.40 -3.94
N LEU A 6 0.96 -8.48 -3.06
CA LEU A 6 1.01 -7.90 -1.71
C LEU A 6 2.11 -8.55 -0.86
N GLU A 7 2.28 -9.87 -0.92
CA GLU A 7 3.34 -10.59 -0.19
C GLU A 7 4.74 -10.16 -0.64
N ARG A 8 4.94 -9.82 -1.91
CA ARG A 8 6.24 -9.34 -2.42
C ARG A 8 6.59 -7.93 -1.98
N LEU A 9 5.58 -7.11 -1.65
CA LEU A 9 5.79 -5.73 -1.20
C LEU A 9 6.18 -5.65 0.28
N MET A 10 5.90 -6.70 1.07
CA MET A 10 6.33 -6.81 2.48
C MET A 10 5.84 -5.69 3.41
N THR A 11 4.81 -4.94 3.02
CA THR A 11 4.23 -3.83 3.78
C THR A 11 3.12 -4.27 4.74
N LEU A 12 2.34 -5.28 4.35
CA LEU A 12 1.20 -5.79 5.11
C LEU A 12 1.54 -7.10 5.80
N ALA A 13 0.96 -7.30 6.99
CA ALA A 13 1.02 -8.60 7.64
C ALA A 13 0.13 -9.63 6.92
N SER A 14 0.43 -10.92 7.10
CA SER A 14 -0.26 -12.00 6.40
C SER A 14 -1.78 -12.01 6.63
N ASP A 15 -2.23 -11.67 7.84
CA ASP A 15 -3.65 -11.56 8.21
C ASP A 15 -4.34 -10.37 7.52
N GLU A 16 -3.64 -9.26 7.32
CA GLU A 16 -4.12 -8.11 6.56
C GLU A 16 -4.25 -8.43 5.08
N ILE A 17 -3.29 -9.16 4.51
CA ILE A 17 -3.34 -9.67 3.13
C ILE A 17 -4.54 -10.61 2.95
N GLU A 18 -4.78 -11.50 3.92
CA GLU A 18 -5.94 -12.38 3.92
C GLU A 18 -7.27 -11.62 3.97
N ALA A 19 -7.37 -10.61 4.85
CA ALA A 19 -8.54 -9.75 4.94
C ALA A 19 -8.80 -9.01 3.61
N ALA A 20 -7.76 -8.39 3.04
CA ALA A 20 -7.86 -7.71 1.73
C ALA A 20 -8.30 -8.68 0.62
N CYS A 21 -7.78 -9.91 0.60
CA CYS A 21 -8.15 -10.93 -0.37
C CYS A 21 -9.61 -11.38 -0.24
N ARG A 22 -10.20 -11.34 0.96
CA ARG A 22 -11.66 -11.53 1.15
C ARG A 22 -12.47 -10.30 0.73
N GLY A 23 -11.83 -9.14 0.66
CA GLY A 23 -12.44 -7.84 0.34
C GLY A 23 -12.72 -7.00 1.56
N ASP A 24 -12.32 -7.49 2.72
CA ASP A 24 -12.48 -6.80 3.99
C ASP A 24 -11.44 -5.69 4.10
N ARG A 25 -11.79 -4.63 4.83
CA ARG A 25 -10.85 -3.59 5.29
C ARG A 25 -10.08 -2.84 4.19
N LEU A 26 -10.42 -3.00 2.91
CA LEU A 26 -9.70 -2.38 1.79
C LEU A 26 -9.56 -0.87 1.96
N SER A 27 -10.63 -0.16 2.34
CA SER A 27 -10.58 1.28 2.59
C SER A 27 -9.61 1.65 3.72
N SER A 28 -9.71 0.98 4.88
CA SER A 28 -8.84 1.24 6.03
C SER A 28 -7.37 0.91 5.73
N LEU A 29 -7.09 -0.14 4.96
CA LEU A 29 -5.74 -0.50 4.56
C LEU A 29 -5.16 0.50 3.55
N ILE A 30 -5.98 1.01 2.63
CA ILE A 30 -5.56 2.08 1.70
C ILE A 30 -5.23 3.36 2.47
N THR A 31 -6.05 3.75 3.46
CA THR A 31 -5.77 4.91 4.32
C THR A 31 -4.45 4.71 5.07
N ARG A 32 -4.26 3.58 5.74
CA ARG A 32 -3.00 3.27 6.42
C ARG A 32 -1.80 3.35 5.49
N CYS A 33 -1.89 2.77 4.28
CA CYS A 33 -0.78 2.86 3.32
C CYS A 33 -0.48 4.30 2.90
N ALA A 34 -1.48 5.19 2.87
CA ALA A 34 -1.26 6.60 2.57
C ALA A 34 -0.60 7.34 3.75
N ASP A 35 -1.01 7.04 4.98
CA ASP A 35 -0.44 7.61 6.19
C ASP A 35 1.05 7.21 6.33
N GLU A 36 1.37 5.93 6.20
CA GLU A 36 2.75 5.41 6.26
C GLU A 36 3.62 5.99 5.12
N ASN A 37 3.05 6.10 3.91
CA ASN A 37 3.75 6.73 2.80
C ASN A 37 4.09 8.21 3.08
N LEU A 38 3.17 8.95 3.70
CA LEU A 38 3.38 10.35 4.04
C LEU A 38 4.48 10.47 5.11
N GLU A 39 4.38 9.72 6.20
CA GLU A 39 5.37 9.73 7.29
C GLU A 39 6.77 9.39 6.79
N LEU A 40 6.90 8.33 5.98
CA LEU A 40 8.20 7.95 5.41
C LEU A 40 8.74 8.98 4.41
N SER A 41 7.86 9.68 3.69
CA SER A 41 8.29 10.77 2.79
C SER A 41 8.85 11.95 3.59
N GLU A 42 8.21 12.32 4.70
CA GLU A 42 8.70 13.35 5.61
C GLU A 42 10.05 12.97 6.23
N LEU A 43 10.21 11.70 6.65
CA LEU A 43 11.48 11.19 7.16
C LEU A 43 12.59 11.18 6.08
N ALA A 44 12.24 10.91 4.82
CA ALA A 44 13.18 10.97 3.71
C ALA A 44 13.65 12.41 3.45
N ASP A 45 12.74 13.39 3.53
CA ASP A 45 13.07 14.81 3.39
C ASP A 45 13.96 15.30 4.54
N ASP A 46 13.67 14.89 5.77
CA ASP A 46 14.50 15.18 6.94
C ASP A 46 15.92 14.59 6.82
N ALA A 47 16.04 13.37 6.31
CA ALA A 47 17.33 12.73 6.04
C ALA A 47 18.11 13.48 4.93
N ALA A 48 17.41 13.92 3.88
CA ALA A 48 18.01 14.73 2.82
C ALA A 48 18.53 16.08 3.36
N ALA A 49 17.77 16.75 4.24
CA ALA A 49 18.20 17.98 4.91
C ALA A 49 19.44 17.79 5.79
N GLN A 50 19.66 16.57 6.29
CA GLN A 50 20.83 16.16 7.08
C GLN A 50 22.00 15.65 6.22
N CYS A 51 21.86 15.63 4.89
CA CYS A 51 22.80 15.01 3.94
C CYS A 51 23.05 13.51 4.21
N ASP A 52 22.09 12.81 4.84
CA ASP A 52 22.14 11.38 5.09
C ASP A 52 21.49 10.62 3.92
N VAL A 53 22.31 10.34 2.90
CA VAL A 53 21.86 9.72 1.64
C VAL A 53 21.35 8.30 1.84
N ASP A 54 21.96 7.54 2.74
CA ASP A 54 21.58 6.15 2.99
C ASP A 54 20.20 6.09 3.65
N ARG A 55 19.98 6.94 4.66
CA ARG A 55 18.69 7.00 5.35
C ARG A 55 17.60 7.59 4.46
N HIS A 56 17.91 8.59 3.65
CA HIS A 56 17.01 9.10 2.62
C HIS A 56 16.57 7.99 1.66
N SER A 57 17.54 7.26 1.10
CA SER A 57 17.28 6.18 0.14
C SER A 57 16.47 5.03 0.75
N PHE A 58 16.71 4.72 2.03
CA PHE A 58 15.92 3.74 2.77
C PHE A 58 14.47 4.18 2.90
N TYR A 59 14.21 5.36 3.45
CA TYR A 59 12.83 5.85 3.63
C TYR A 59 12.09 6.04 2.30
N ALA A 60 12.77 6.51 1.26
CA ALA A 60 12.19 6.64 -0.08
C ALA A 60 11.76 5.28 -0.67
N GLN A 61 12.54 4.22 -0.46
CA GLN A 61 12.19 2.87 -0.91
C GLN A 61 10.98 2.32 -0.15
N GLU A 62 10.96 2.46 1.18
CA GLU A 62 9.83 2.04 2.00
C GLU A 62 8.55 2.81 1.61
N ALA A 63 8.64 4.13 1.44
CA ALA A 63 7.53 4.96 0.99
C ALA A 63 6.98 4.49 -0.37
N ALA A 64 7.86 4.14 -1.31
CA ALA A 64 7.47 3.60 -2.62
C ALA A 64 6.75 2.24 -2.49
N ALA A 65 7.19 1.36 -1.58
CA ALA A 65 6.53 0.08 -1.32
C ALA A 65 5.11 0.28 -0.77
N TRP A 66 4.91 1.20 0.18
CA TRP A 66 3.59 1.56 0.71
C TRP A 66 2.66 2.14 -0.36
N ARG A 67 3.20 3.02 -1.23
CA ARG A 67 2.45 3.57 -2.36
C ARG A 67 2.01 2.48 -3.35
N ALA A 68 2.91 1.56 -3.70
CA ALA A 68 2.60 0.43 -4.57
C ALA A 68 1.52 -0.47 -3.96
N THR A 69 1.60 -0.74 -2.66
CA THR A 69 0.60 -1.50 -1.90
C THR A 69 -0.77 -0.85 -2.00
N ALA A 70 -0.86 0.47 -1.75
CA ALA A 70 -2.10 1.23 -1.90
C ALA A 70 -2.68 1.14 -3.32
N GLN A 71 -1.84 1.11 -4.35
CA GLN A 71 -2.27 0.98 -5.74
C GLN A 71 -2.87 -0.41 -6.04
N VAL A 72 -2.28 -1.47 -5.51
CA VAL A 72 -2.82 -2.84 -5.62
C VAL A 72 -4.20 -2.90 -4.95
N LEU A 73 -4.31 -2.41 -3.72
CA LEU A 73 -5.58 -2.39 -2.97
C LEU A 73 -6.67 -1.57 -3.68
N ARG A 74 -6.33 -0.40 -4.27
CA ARG A 74 -7.27 0.40 -5.07
C ARG A 74 -7.75 -0.34 -6.32
N THR A 75 -6.87 -1.11 -6.96
CA THR A 75 -7.25 -1.95 -8.10
C THR A 75 -8.22 -3.04 -7.66
N MET A 76 -7.96 -3.71 -6.53
CA MET A 76 -8.88 -4.70 -5.95
C MET A 76 -10.27 -4.10 -5.67
N THR A 77 -10.34 -2.89 -5.12
CA THR A 77 -11.62 -2.19 -4.88
C THR A 77 -12.38 -1.97 -6.18
N ARG A 78 -11.71 -1.45 -7.22
CA ARG A 78 -12.33 -1.15 -8.53
C ARG A 78 -12.86 -2.40 -9.22
N ASP A 79 -12.09 -3.49 -9.19
CA ASP A 79 -12.50 -4.75 -9.82
C ASP A 79 -13.73 -5.35 -9.12
N ARG A 80 -13.81 -5.23 -7.79
CA ARG A 80 -14.97 -5.69 -7.01
C ARG A 80 -16.21 -4.85 -7.31
N THR A 81 -16.08 -3.52 -7.41
CA THR A 81 -17.19 -2.66 -7.79
C THR A 81 -17.75 -3.06 -9.15
N ARG A 82 -16.88 -3.26 -10.15
CA ARG A 82 -17.29 -3.70 -11.49
C ARG A 82 -17.99 -5.05 -11.50
N ALA A 83 -17.50 -6.02 -10.74
CA ALA A 83 -18.13 -7.33 -10.63
C ALA A 83 -19.52 -7.27 -9.98
N GLY A 84 -19.71 -6.39 -8.99
CA GLY A 84 -21.01 -6.14 -8.36
C GLY A 84 -22.02 -5.48 -9.32
N GLU A 85 -21.58 -4.57 -10.17
CA GLU A 85 -22.42 -3.90 -11.17
C GLU A 85 -22.87 -4.85 -12.30
N GLN A 86 -22.03 -5.82 -12.69
CA GLN A 86 -22.34 -6.78 -13.76
C GLN A 86 -23.28 -7.92 -13.34
N GLY A 87 -23.35 -8.23 -12.04
CA GLY A 87 -24.27 -9.26 -11.50
C GLY A 87 -25.68 -8.74 -11.19
N ALA A 88 -25.92 -7.43 -11.31
CA ALA A 88 -27.20 -6.77 -11.00
C ALA A 88 -28.04 -6.41 -12.25
N ALA A 89 -27.64 -6.88 -13.42
CA ALA A 89 -28.31 -6.69 -14.72
C ALA A 89 -28.90 -8.01 -15.24
#